data_AF-A0A6I3J9W4-F1
#
_entry.id   AF-A0A6I3J9W4-F1
#
_cell.length_a   1.000
_cell.length_b   1.000
_cell.length_c   1.000
_cell.angle_alpha   90.00
_cell.angle_beta   90.00
_cell.angle_gamma   90.00
#
_symmetry.space_group_name_H-M   'P 1'
#
loop_
_entity.id
_entity.type
_entity.pdbx_description
1 polymer ?
#
loop_
_entity_poly.entity_id
_entity_poly.type
_entity_poly.pdbx_seq_one_letter_code
_entity_poly.pdbx_strand_id
1 'polypeptide(L)'
;MAKDIRVLLYYKYVPIENAQEFVAEHLAFCKSIGLKGRILVADEGINGTVSGDYETTQKYMDYVHSLPGMEDLWFKIDEEEEQAFKKMFVRYKKEIVHLGLEDNDFDNDINPLETTGAYLSPKEFKEALLDENTVVLDTRNDYEYDLGHFRGAIRPDIRNFRELPQWVRDNKEKFMDKRVVVYCTGGVRCEKFSGWMVREGYKDVGQLHGGIATYGKDPEVRGELWDGKMYVFDERIAVDVNHVDPVVVGKDWFDGTPCERYVNCGNPFCNLRLLASEENEHKYLRGCSHECRVHPRNRYVAEHQLTQAEVAERLAAIGETLDEVVAQ
;
A
#
# COMPACT_ATOMS: atom_id res chain seq x y z
N MET A 1 -5.40 -22.67 11.42
CA MET A 1 -6.36 -23.47 10.64
C MET A 1 -5.67 -23.87 9.34
N ALA A 2 -6.30 -24.60 8.41
CA ALA A 2 -5.65 -24.90 7.13
C ALA A 2 -5.57 -23.60 6.29
N LYS A 3 -4.42 -23.31 5.68
CA LYS A 3 -4.23 -22.13 4.83
C LYS A 3 -4.62 -22.46 3.40
N ASP A 4 -5.93 -22.54 3.17
CA ASP A 4 -6.48 -23.04 1.90
C ASP A 4 -6.59 -21.95 0.82
N ILE A 5 -6.34 -20.68 1.17
CA ILE A 5 -6.40 -19.55 0.24
C ILE A 5 -5.00 -19.09 -0.15
N ARG A 6 -4.80 -18.83 -1.43
CA ARG A 6 -3.61 -18.17 -1.97
C ARG A 6 -3.96 -16.73 -2.36
N VAL A 7 -3.11 -15.78 -1.98
CA VAL A 7 -3.14 -14.41 -2.47
C VAL A 7 -1.98 -14.21 -3.43
N LEU A 8 -2.29 -13.81 -4.66
CA LEU A 8 -1.31 -13.54 -5.70
C LEU A 8 -1.13 -12.03 -5.85
N LEU A 9 0.07 -11.53 -5.62
CA LEU A 9 0.50 -10.16 -5.87
C LEU A 9 1.43 -10.14 -7.09
N TYR A 10 1.14 -9.31 -8.08
CA TYR A 10 1.93 -9.24 -9.30
C TYR A 10 1.74 -7.90 -10.02
N TYR A 11 2.70 -7.58 -10.86
CA TYR A 11 2.57 -6.56 -11.90
C TYR A 11 3.44 -6.96 -13.08
N LYS A 12 3.16 -6.36 -14.23
CA LYS A 12 4.06 -6.41 -15.38
C LYS A 12 3.84 -5.18 -16.25
N TYR A 13 4.93 -4.48 -16.56
CA TYR A 13 4.94 -3.51 -17.66
C TYR A 13 5.13 -4.28 -18.96
N VAL A 14 4.17 -4.16 -19.85
CA VAL A 14 4.15 -4.78 -21.17
C VAL A 14 3.06 -4.08 -21.97
N PRO A 15 3.31 -3.69 -23.23
CA PRO A 15 2.27 -3.06 -24.05
C PRO A 15 1.05 -3.98 -24.17
N ILE A 16 -0.13 -3.48 -23.80
CA ILE A 16 -1.40 -4.19 -23.97
C ILE A 16 -2.21 -3.46 -25.04
N GLU A 17 -2.34 -4.08 -26.21
CA GLU A 17 -3.19 -3.56 -27.27
C GLU A 17 -4.66 -3.63 -26.85
N ASN A 18 -5.42 -2.56 -27.13
CA ASN A 18 -6.84 -2.44 -26.79
C ASN A 18 -7.13 -2.78 -25.31
N ALA A 19 -6.37 -2.19 -24.37
CA ALA A 19 -6.47 -2.51 -22.94
C ALA A 19 -7.89 -2.38 -22.35
N GLN A 20 -8.75 -1.53 -22.93
CA GLN A 20 -10.16 -1.44 -22.54
C GLN A 20 -10.95 -2.72 -22.86
N GLU A 21 -10.71 -3.34 -24.01
CA GLU A 21 -11.32 -4.63 -24.40
C GLU A 21 -10.74 -5.77 -23.55
N PHE A 22 -9.42 -5.78 -23.37
CA PHE A 22 -8.72 -6.71 -22.50
C PHE A 22 -9.34 -6.76 -21.09
N VAL A 23 -9.70 -5.60 -20.51
CA VAL A 23 -10.35 -5.53 -19.20
C VAL A 23 -11.66 -6.33 -19.14
N ALA A 24 -12.47 -6.27 -20.20
CA ALA A 24 -13.75 -6.97 -20.25
C ALA A 24 -13.56 -8.49 -20.31
N GLU A 25 -12.66 -8.95 -21.18
CA GLU A 25 -12.33 -10.37 -21.35
C GLU A 25 -11.69 -10.95 -20.08
N HIS A 26 -10.71 -10.24 -19.52
CA HIS A 26 -9.99 -10.64 -18.32
C HIS A 26 -10.93 -10.70 -17.11
N LEU A 27 -11.87 -9.76 -16.98
CA LEU A 27 -12.90 -9.80 -15.93
C LEU A 27 -13.84 -10.98 -16.11
N ALA A 28 -14.26 -11.28 -17.34
CA ALA A 28 -15.13 -12.41 -17.63
C ALA A 28 -14.46 -13.73 -17.25
N PHE A 29 -13.19 -13.90 -17.60
CA PHE A 29 -12.38 -15.05 -17.19
C PHE A 29 -12.24 -15.15 -15.67
N CYS A 30 -11.84 -14.07 -14.99
CA CYS A 30 -11.69 -14.08 -13.53
C CYS A 30 -13.00 -14.49 -12.84
N LYS A 31 -14.16 -14.02 -13.34
CA LYS A 31 -15.47 -14.39 -12.81
C LYS A 31 -15.84 -15.84 -13.09
N SER A 32 -15.50 -16.38 -14.26
CA SER A 32 -15.87 -17.76 -14.64
C SER A 32 -15.19 -18.81 -13.75
N ILE A 33 -14.00 -18.49 -13.22
CA ILE A 33 -13.27 -19.35 -12.28
C ILE A 33 -13.53 -19.01 -10.80
N GLY A 34 -14.35 -18.00 -10.50
CA GLY A 34 -14.66 -17.61 -9.12
C GLY A 34 -13.55 -16.84 -8.39
N LEU A 35 -12.57 -16.30 -9.12
CA LEU A 35 -11.48 -15.49 -8.55
C LEU A 35 -12.02 -14.20 -7.94
N LYS A 36 -11.42 -13.75 -6.84
CA LYS A 36 -11.71 -12.45 -6.21
C LYS A 36 -10.44 -11.61 -6.19
N GLY A 37 -10.57 -10.29 -6.18
CA GLY A 37 -9.38 -9.45 -6.31
C GLY A 37 -9.61 -8.11 -6.97
N ARG A 38 -8.50 -7.41 -7.18
CA ARG A 38 -8.43 -6.17 -7.93
C ARG A 38 -7.30 -6.25 -8.93
N ILE A 39 -7.60 -5.93 -10.17
CA ILE A 39 -6.65 -5.82 -11.27
C ILE A 39 -6.84 -4.44 -11.91
N LEU A 40 -5.73 -3.73 -12.08
CA LEU A 40 -5.63 -2.53 -12.89
C LEU A 40 -4.93 -2.92 -14.19
N VAL A 41 -5.50 -2.49 -15.30
CA VAL A 41 -4.94 -2.67 -16.63
C VAL A 41 -4.80 -1.27 -17.23
N ALA A 42 -3.68 -1.00 -17.86
CA ALA A 42 -3.45 0.18 -18.67
C ALA A 42 -2.76 -0.25 -19.97
N ASP A 43 -2.62 0.65 -20.92
CA ASP A 43 -1.92 0.35 -22.17
C ASP A 43 -0.44 -0.02 -21.91
N GLU A 44 0.11 0.43 -20.78
CA GLU A 44 1.48 0.11 -20.30
C GLU A 44 1.61 -1.24 -19.58
N GLY A 45 0.51 -1.94 -19.24
CA GLY A 45 0.59 -3.25 -18.60
C GLY A 45 -0.52 -3.60 -17.62
N ILE A 46 -0.19 -4.45 -16.65
CA ILE A 46 -1.12 -5.02 -15.66
C ILE A 46 -0.55 -4.96 -14.24
N ASN A 47 -1.39 -4.68 -13.25
CA ASN A 47 -1.06 -4.73 -11.82
C ASN A 47 -2.23 -5.34 -11.05
N GLY A 48 -1.98 -6.36 -10.23
CA GLY A 48 -3.05 -7.10 -9.59
C GLY A 48 -2.71 -7.66 -8.22
N THR A 49 -3.77 -7.75 -7.41
CA THR A 49 -3.79 -8.57 -6.20
C THR A 49 -5.09 -9.35 -6.19
N VAL A 50 -5.00 -10.68 -6.23
CA VAL A 50 -6.16 -11.57 -6.34
C VAL A 50 -6.05 -12.71 -5.32
N SER A 51 -7.18 -13.27 -4.91
CA SER A 51 -7.24 -14.39 -3.98
C SER A 51 -8.21 -15.47 -4.46
N GLY A 52 -7.87 -16.71 -4.16
CA GLY A 52 -8.62 -17.92 -4.52
C GLY A 52 -8.02 -19.13 -3.81
N ASP A 53 -8.71 -20.26 -3.83
CA ASP A 53 -8.10 -21.54 -3.43
C ASP A 53 -6.98 -21.94 -4.40
N TYR A 54 -6.30 -23.06 -4.11
CA TYR A 54 -5.23 -23.57 -4.98
C TYR A 54 -5.70 -23.73 -6.43
N GLU A 55 -6.78 -24.46 -6.69
CA GLU A 55 -7.21 -24.73 -8.06
C GLU A 55 -7.57 -23.46 -8.84
N THR A 56 -8.25 -22.52 -8.19
CA THR A 56 -8.66 -21.24 -8.79
C THR A 56 -7.45 -20.39 -9.14
N THR A 57 -6.51 -20.26 -8.21
CA THR A 57 -5.29 -19.47 -8.43
C THR A 57 -4.37 -20.11 -9.46
N GLN A 58 -4.31 -21.44 -9.53
CA GLN A 58 -3.53 -22.14 -10.55
C GLN A 58 -4.11 -21.87 -11.94
N LYS A 59 -5.43 -22.04 -12.13
CA LYS A 59 -6.11 -21.73 -13.39
C LYS A 59 -5.87 -20.28 -13.82
N TYR A 60 -5.84 -19.36 -12.87
CA TYR A 60 -5.55 -17.96 -13.15
C TYR A 60 -4.12 -17.73 -13.60
N MET A 61 -3.14 -18.31 -12.90
CA MET A 61 -1.72 -18.23 -13.29
C MET A 61 -1.50 -18.82 -14.68
N ASP A 62 -2.03 -20.00 -14.96
CA ASP A 62 -1.91 -20.68 -16.25
C ASP A 62 -2.52 -19.85 -17.38
N TYR A 63 -3.70 -19.24 -17.15
CA TYR A 63 -4.34 -18.34 -18.11
C TYR A 63 -3.47 -17.12 -18.38
N VAL A 64 -2.98 -16.43 -17.34
CA VAL A 64 -2.12 -15.25 -17.52
C VAL A 64 -0.84 -15.61 -18.26
N HIS A 65 -0.17 -16.71 -17.90
CA HIS A 65 1.04 -17.18 -18.58
C HIS A 65 0.79 -17.64 -20.03
N SER A 66 -0.47 -17.90 -20.41
CA SER A 66 -0.83 -18.18 -21.81
C SER A 66 -0.99 -16.92 -22.68
N LEU A 67 -1.08 -15.74 -22.07
CA LEU A 67 -1.24 -14.47 -22.78
C LEU A 67 0.12 -14.03 -23.36
N PRO A 68 0.15 -13.53 -24.62
CA PRO A 68 1.39 -13.05 -25.23
C PRO A 68 2.09 -11.99 -24.38
N GLY A 69 3.39 -12.18 -24.14
CA GLY A 69 4.19 -11.24 -23.35
C GLY A 69 3.93 -11.30 -21.85
N MET A 70 3.21 -12.29 -21.35
CA MET A 70 2.94 -12.52 -19.92
C MET A 70 3.51 -13.85 -19.40
N GLU A 71 4.24 -14.60 -20.23
CA GLU A 71 4.70 -15.98 -19.97
C GLU A 71 5.56 -16.10 -18.70
N ASP A 72 6.36 -15.08 -18.41
CA ASP A 72 7.25 -14.98 -17.25
C ASP A 72 6.72 -14.04 -16.16
N LEU A 73 5.43 -13.67 -16.20
CA LEU A 73 4.85 -12.81 -15.17
C LEU A 73 5.03 -13.44 -13.78
N TRP A 74 5.70 -12.71 -12.89
CA TRP A 74 6.05 -13.21 -11.58
C TRP A 74 4.92 -13.01 -10.56
N PHE A 75 4.30 -14.12 -10.16
CA PHE A 75 3.34 -14.15 -9.07
C PHE A 75 4.03 -14.34 -7.71
N LYS A 76 3.88 -13.35 -6.83
CA LYS A 76 4.25 -13.46 -5.41
C LYS A 76 3.06 -14.04 -4.66
N ILE A 77 3.25 -15.19 -4.02
CA ILE A 77 2.16 -15.98 -3.44
C ILE A 77 2.22 -15.92 -1.91
N ASP A 78 1.18 -15.44 -1.27
CA ASP A 78 0.92 -15.61 0.17
C ASP A 78 -0.12 -16.72 0.40
N GLU A 79 -0.03 -17.39 1.55
CA GLU A 79 -1.03 -18.37 2.00
C GLU A 79 -1.78 -17.84 3.21
N GLU A 80 -3.11 -17.87 3.12
CA GLU A 80 -4.05 -17.25 4.04
C GLU A 80 -5.19 -18.20 4.42
N GLU A 81 -5.85 -17.91 5.54
CA GLU A 81 -7.03 -18.67 6.00
C GLU A 81 -8.32 -18.19 5.33
N GLU A 82 -8.38 -16.90 4.94
CA GLU A 82 -9.58 -16.28 4.37
C GLU A 82 -9.29 -15.56 3.04
N GLN A 83 -10.36 -15.31 2.29
CA GLN A 83 -10.29 -14.53 1.05
C GLN A 83 -9.89 -13.08 1.34
N ALA A 84 -8.81 -12.61 0.71
CA ALA A 84 -8.36 -11.22 0.84
C ALA A 84 -9.31 -10.20 0.21
N PHE A 85 -10.26 -10.65 -0.63
CA PHE A 85 -11.22 -9.79 -1.30
C PHE A 85 -12.65 -10.32 -1.25
N LYS A 86 -13.62 -9.41 -1.12
CA LYS A 86 -15.05 -9.73 -1.17
C LYS A 86 -15.58 -9.92 -2.60
N LYS A 87 -15.00 -9.23 -3.59
CA LYS A 87 -15.47 -9.17 -4.99
C LYS A 87 -14.29 -9.12 -5.95
N MET A 88 -14.56 -9.40 -7.23
CA MET A 88 -13.60 -9.23 -8.32
C MET A 88 -13.81 -7.90 -9.05
N PHE A 89 -12.72 -7.17 -9.27
CA PHE A 89 -12.66 -5.98 -10.11
C PHE A 89 -11.50 -6.07 -11.08
N VAL A 90 -11.76 -5.81 -12.36
CA VAL A 90 -10.73 -5.46 -13.35
C VAL A 90 -11.11 -4.09 -13.88
N ARG A 91 -10.18 -3.14 -13.90
CA ARG A 91 -10.46 -1.75 -14.27
C ARG A 91 -9.37 -1.22 -15.19
N TYR A 92 -9.79 -0.60 -16.29
CA TYR A 92 -8.90 0.22 -17.09
C TYR A 92 -8.49 1.47 -16.30
N LYS A 93 -7.21 1.83 -16.44
CA LYS A 93 -6.59 3.04 -15.91
C LYS A 93 -5.64 3.60 -16.96
N LYS A 94 -5.29 4.89 -16.82
CA LYS A 94 -4.22 5.50 -17.62
C LYS A 94 -2.86 4.88 -17.29
N GLU A 95 -2.65 4.58 -16.01
CA GLU A 95 -1.43 3.95 -15.50
C GLU A 95 -1.80 2.81 -14.55
N ILE A 96 -1.02 1.72 -14.56
CA ILE A 96 -1.19 0.60 -13.61
C ILE A 96 -0.73 0.97 -12.19
N VAL A 97 0.08 2.02 -12.09
CA VAL A 97 0.36 2.76 -10.87
C VAL A 97 0.56 4.23 -11.23
N HIS A 98 -0.23 5.10 -10.62
CA HIS A 98 -0.34 6.50 -11.06
C HIS A 98 0.78 7.34 -10.44
N LEU A 99 1.89 7.50 -11.18
CA LEU A 99 2.95 8.47 -10.83
C LEU A 99 2.53 9.89 -11.26
N GLY A 100 1.67 10.01 -12.27
CA GLY A 100 1.03 11.28 -12.64
C GLY A 100 2.01 12.33 -13.15
N LEU A 101 3.09 11.92 -13.82
CA LEU A 101 4.07 12.86 -14.38
C LEU A 101 3.44 13.81 -15.40
N GLU A 102 2.51 13.31 -16.21
CA GLU A 102 1.81 14.13 -17.22
C GLU A 102 0.66 14.96 -16.64
N ASP A 103 0.33 14.80 -15.35
CA ASP A 103 -0.73 15.57 -14.73
C ASP A 103 -0.29 17.04 -14.61
N ASN A 104 -1.16 17.96 -15.06
CA ASN A 104 -0.92 19.40 -15.03
C ASN A 104 0.40 19.82 -15.73
N ASP A 105 0.78 19.12 -16.79
CA ASP A 105 1.99 19.37 -17.58
C ASP A 105 3.28 19.37 -16.73
N PHE A 106 3.33 18.55 -15.68
CA PHE A 106 4.48 18.50 -14.77
C PHE A 106 5.75 17.97 -15.45
N ASP A 107 5.63 16.87 -16.21
CA ASP A 107 6.69 16.21 -16.97
C ASP A 107 6.10 15.19 -17.97
N ASN A 108 6.94 14.56 -18.80
CA ASN A 108 6.53 13.40 -19.60
C ASN A 108 6.56 12.12 -18.76
N ASP A 109 5.68 11.16 -19.05
CA ASP A 109 5.70 9.87 -18.36
C ASP A 109 7.04 9.10 -18.57
N ILE A 110 7.27 8.09 -17.75
CA ILE A 110 8.42 7.19 -17.83
C ILE A 110 7.95 5.83 -18.32
N ASN A 111 8.65 5.30 -19.33
CA ASN A 111 8.51 3.90 -19.75
C ASN A 111 9.53 3.04 -18.97
N PRO A 112 9.11 2.19 -18.01
CA PRO A 112 10.04 1.37 -17.24
C PRO A 112 10.77 0.30 -18.06
N LEU A 113 10.28 0.00 -19.27
CA LEU A 113 10.97 -0.91 -20.21
C LEU A 113 12.20 -0.27 -20.85
N GLU A 114 12.29 1.06 -20.86
CA GLU A 114 13.41 1.81 -21.41
C GLU A 114 14.35 2.35 -20.34
N THR A 115 13.80 2.80 -19.20
CA THR A 115 14.59 3.40 -18.13
C THR A 115 13.98 3.07 -16.77
N THR A 116 14.79 2.44 -15.91
CA THR A 116 14.47 2.08 -14.53
C THR A 116 15.77 2.08 -13.71
N GLY A 117 15.67 2.15 -12.39
CA GLY A 117 16.84 2.07 -11.50
C GLY A 117 17.37 0.64 -11.38
N ALA A 118 18.62 0.48 -10.93
CA ALA A 118 19.25 -0.82 -10.76
C ALA A 118 18.48 -1.70 -9.77
N TYR A 119 18.20 -2.96 -10.15
CA TYR A 119 17.55 -3.91 -9.26
C TYR A 119 18.53 -4.42 -8.21
N LEU A 120 18.18 -4.26 -6.93
CA LEU A 120 18.89 -4.85 -5.81
C LEU A 120 18.10 -6.06 -5.31
N SER A 121 18.79 -7.18 -5.14
CA SER A 121 18.28 -8.32 -4.39
C SER A 121 18.01 -7.93 -2.92
N PRO A 122 17.22 -8.72 -2.16
CA PRO A 122 17.00 -8.46 -0.74
C PRO A 122 18.29 -8.29 0.07
N LYS A 123 19.32 -9.09 -0.23
CA LYS A 123 20.63 -8.98 0.41
C LYS A 123 21.34 -7.67 0.08
N GLU A 124 21.46 -7.32 -1.20
CA GLU A 124 22.09 -6.05 -1.62
C GLU A 124 21.32 -4.85 -1.08
N PHE A 125 19.99 -4.94 -0.98
CA PHE A 125 19.17 -3.90 -0.35
C PHE A 125 19.44 -3.78 1.14
N LYS A 126 19.61 -4.88 1.87
CA LYS A 126 20.02 -4.87 3.28
C LYS A 126 21.40 -4.21 3.45
N GLU A 127 22.35 -4.52 2.56
CA GLU A 127 23.66 -3.87 2.56
C GLU A 127 23.54 -2.35 2.29
N ALA A 128 22.69 -1.96 1.35
CA ALA A 128 22.39 -0.56 1.05
C ALA A 128 21.71 0.19 2.22
N LEU A 129 20.85 -0.48 3.00
CA LEU A 129 20.26 0.10 4.22
C LEU A 129 21.29 0.43 5.30
N LEU A 130 22.39 -0.34 5.35
CA LEU A 130 23.44 -0.20 6.36
C LEU A 130 24.58 0.73 5.93
N ASP A 131 24.60 1.15 4.66
CA ASP A 131 25.60 2.07 4.13
C ASP A 131 25.23 3.54 4.41
N GLU A 132 26.06 4.23 5.18
CA GLU A 132 25.86 5.64 5.55
C GLU A 132 25.86 6.61 4.34
N ASN A 133 26.41 6.19 3.21
CA ASN A 133 26.43 6.97 1.96
C ASN A 133 25.20 6.69 1.06
N THR A 134 24.35 5.75 1.46
CA THR A 134 23.12 5.42 0.75
C THR A 134 21.91 6.06 1.44
N VAL A 135 21.05 6.67 0.64
CA VAL A 135 19.74 7.13 1.06
C VAL A 135 18.72 6.10 0.63
N VAL A 136 18.00 5.54 1.60
CA VAL A 136 16.84 4.70 1.30
C VAL A 136 15.57 5.53 1.43
N LEU A 137 14.77 5.57 0.36
CA LEU A 137 13.55 6.37 0.28
C LEU A 137 12.32 5.47 0.13
N ASP A 138 11.36 5.63 1.05
CA ASP A 138 10.07 5.00 0.94
C ASP A 138 9.24 5.70 -0.13
N THR A 139 8.74 4.96 -1.12
CA THR A 139 7.89 5.54 -2.20
C THR A 139 6.41 5.38 -1.93
N ARG A 140 6.05 4.93 -0.72
CA ARG A 140 4.68 4.66 -0.31
C ARG A 140 4.01 5.90 0.29
N ASN A 141 2.69 5.81 0.46
CA ASN A 141 1.93 6.89 1.09
C ASN A 141 2.21 6.93 2.61
N ASP A 142 1.94 8.08 3.23
CA ASP A 142 2.06 8.31 4.67
C ASP A 142 1.56 7.16 5.55
N TYR A 143 0.31 6.72 5.39
CA TYR A 143 -0.28 5.63 6.19
C TYR A 143 0.41 4.27 5.98
N GLU A 144 1.12 4.06 4.87
CA GLU A 144 1.86 2.81 4.67
C GLU A 144 3.17 2.83 5.45
N TYR A 145 3.83 3.99 5.53
CA TYR A 145 5.05 4.19 6.32
C TYR A 145 4.76 4.15 7.82
N ASP A 146 3.67 4.81 8.24
CA ASP A 146 3.32 4.96 9.66
C ASP A 146 2.98 3.61 10.32
N LEU A 147 2.56 2.61 9.54
CA LEU A 147 2.34 1.24 10.03
C LEU A 147 3.62 0.42 10.13
N GLY A 148 4.55 0.63 9.20
CA GLY A 148 5.83 -0.06 9.17
C GLY A 148 6.70 0.39 8.01
N HIS A 149 8.01 0.37 8.21
CA HIS A 149 9.01 0.88 7.27
C HIS A 149 10.37 0.25 7.55
N PHE A 150 11.31 0.39 6.61
CA PHE A 150 12.70 0.01 6.88
C PHE A 150 13.38 0.99 7.82
N ARG A 151 14.11 0.47 8.80
CA ARG A 151 14.88 1.26 9.75
C ARG A 151 15.86 2.18 9.02
N GLY A 152 15.78 3.48 9.30
CA GLY A 152 16.62 4.51 8.66
C GLY A 152 16.11 5.00 7.30
N ALA A 153 15.04 4.43 6.74
CA ALA A 153 14.46 4.93 5.51
C ALA A 153 13.78 6.29 5.69
N ILE A 154 13.93 7.15 4.69
CA ILE A 154 13.31 8.47 4.65
C ILE A 154 11.80 8.32 4.41
N ARG A 155 11.01 8.93 5.30
CA ARG A 155 9.56 9.17 5.12
C ARG A 155 9.35 10.43 4.28
N PRO A 156 8.85 10.35 3.05
CA PRO A 156 8.41 11.54 2.33
C PRO A 156 7.15 12.14 2.97
N ASP A 157 6.99 13.45 2.89
CA ASP A 157 5.76 14.14 3.35
C ASP A 157 4.76 14.20 2.20
N ILE A 158 4.20 13.04 1.87
CA ILE A 158 3.24 12.85 0.77
C ILE A 158 2.05 12.03 1.22
N ARG A 159 0.87 12.36 0.68
CA ARG A 159 -0.34 11.57 0.86
C ARG A 159 -0.57 10.60 -0.29
N ASN A 160 -0.07 10.94 -1.48
CA ASN A 160 -0.23 10.14 -2.68
C ASN A 160 1.10 10.04 -3.43
N PHE A 161 1.37 8.87 -4.01
CA PHE A 161 2.56 8.60 -4.80
C PHE A 161 2.88 9.66 -5.87
N ARG A 162 1.88 10.24 -6.55
CA ARG A 162 2.07 11.31 -7.54
C ARG A 162 2.68 12.61 -7.00
N GLU A 163 2.66 12.82 -5.68
CA GLU A 163 3.28 13.98 -5.03
C GLU A 163 4.78 13.78 -4.83
N LEU A 164 5.27 12.54 -4.93
CA LEU A 164 6.67 12.17 -4.64
C LEU A 164 7.68 12.85 -5.58
N PRO A 165 7.46 12.95 -6.91
CA PRO A 165 8.38 13.67 -7.80
C PRO A 165 8.63 15.12 -7.37
N GLN A 166 7.55 15.86 -7.06
CA GLN A 166 7.68 17.24 -6.58
C GLN A 166 8.38 17.29 -5.22
N TRP A 167 8.02 16.41 -4.29
CA TRP A 167 8.67 16.34 -2.99
C TRP A 167 10.19 16.08 -3.10
N VAL A 168 10.62 15.21 -4.02
CA VAL A 168 12.04 14.98 -4.28
C VAL A 168 12.73 16.19 -4.92
N ARG A 169 12.07 16.90 -5.85
CA ARG A 169 12.61 18.17 -6.39
C ARG A 169 12.80 19.22 -5.30
N ASP A 170 11.86 19.33 -4.37
CA ASP A 170 11.91 20.28 -3.24
C ASP A 170 12.95 19.90 -2.17
N ASN A 171 13.44 18.67 -2.19
CA ASN A 171 14.42 18.12 -1.24
C ASN A 171 15.69 17.60 -1.95
N LYS A 172 15.99 18.14 -3.14
CA LYS A 172 17.01 17.64 -4.07
C LYS A 172 18.40 17.49 -3.44
N GLU A 173 18.74 18.37 -2.50
CA GLU A 173 20.00 18.37 -1.76
C GLU A 173 20.23 17.10 -0.93
N LYS A 174 19.16 16.37 -0.56
CA LYS A 174 19.27 15.09 0.17
C LYS A 174 19.75 13.95 -0.71
N PHE A 175 19.62 14.09 -2.04
CA PHE A 175 19.70 12.96 -2.98
C PHE A 175 20.82 13.10 -4.02
N MET A 176 21.10 14.31 -4.52
CA MET A 176 21.92 14.51 -5.74
C MET A 176 23.34 13.92 -5.71
N ASP A 177 23.98 13.90 -4.54
CA ASP A 177 25.35 13.42 -4.39
C ASP A 177 25.45 12.09 -3.62
N LYS A 178 24.31 11.42 -3.42
CA LYS A 178 24.23 10.13 -2.72
C LYS A 178 23.71 9.06 -3.65
N ARG A 179 23.98 7.80 -3.28
CA ARG A 179 23.24 6.67 -3.81
C ARG A 179 21.81 6.73 -3.27
N VAL A 180 20.81 6.57 -4.12
CA VAL A 180 19.40 6.55 -3.73
C VAL A 180 18.82 5.19 -4.03
N VAL A 181 18.28 4.52 -3.02
CA VAL A 181 17.60 3.23 -3.19
C VAL A 181 16.14 3.37 -2.77
N VAL A 182 15.24 3.02 -3.68
CA VAL A 182 13.79 3.16 -3.44
C VAL A 182 13.13 1.81 -3.21
N TYR A 183 12.06 1.80 -2.41
CA TYR A 183 11.26 0.59 -2.20
C TYR A 183 9.75 0.91 -2.12
N CYS A 184 8.94 -0.12 -2.34
CA CYS A 184 7.52 -0.13 -2.05
C CYS A 184 7.06 -1.57 -1.73
N THR A 185 5.75 -1.76 -1.55
CA THR A 185 5.13 -3.06 -1.20
C THR A 185 5.57 -4.20 -2.13
N GLY A 186 5.38 -4.02 -3.44
CA GLY A 186 5.56 -5.10 -4.42
C GLY A 186 6.53 -4.79 -5.55
N GLY A 187 7.09 -3.58 -5.64
CA GLY A 187 8.04 -3.15 -6.68
C GLY A 187 7.46 -2.18 -7.72
N VAL A 188 6.17 -2.28 -8.07
CA VAL A 188 5.57 -1.55 -9.22
C VAL A 188 5.79 -0.02 -9.23
N ARG A 189 5.78 0.64 -8.05
CA ARG A 189 6.06 2.09 -7.91
C ARG A 189 7.51 2.42 -8.22
N CYS A 190 8.42 1.58 -7.75
CA CYS A 190 9.86 1.79 -7.90
C CYS A 190 10.27 1.79 -9.37
N GLU A 191 9.62 0.99 -10.21
CA GLU A 191 9.90 0.91 -11.64
C GLU A 191 9.84 2.29 -12.32
N LYS A 192 8.69 2.98 -12.20
CA LYS A 192 8.53 4.33 -12.76
C LYS A 192 9.37 5.36 -12.01
N PHE A 193 9.32 5.34 -10.68
CA PHE A 193 9.92 6.41 -9.89
C PHE A 193 11.45 6.43 -9.97
N SER A 194 12.09 5.25 -9.91
CA SER A 194 13.54 5.17 -10.07
C SER A 194 13.97 5.54 -11.49
N GLY A 195 13.20 5.17 -12.52
CA GLY A 195 13.43 5.60 -13.89
C GLY A 195 13.34 7.12 -14.05
N TRP A 196 12.34 7.75 -13.42
CA TRP A 196 12.23 9.21 -13.34
C TRP A 196 13.47 9.83 -12.68
N MET A 197 13.95 9.27 -11.56
CA MET A 197 15.18 9.77 -10.92
C MET A 197 16.41 9.64 -11.81
N VAL A 198 16.59 8.52 -12.51
CA VAL A 198 17.70 8.37 -13.48
C VAL A 198 17.63 9.47 -14.55
N ARG A 199 16.43 9.73 -15.10
CA ARG A 199 16.21 10.78 -16.10
C ARG A 199 16.51 12.19 -15.57
N GLU A 200 16.16 12.48 -14.32
CA GLU A 200 16.45 13.78 -13.67
C GLU A 200 17.94 13.99 -13.35
N GLY A 201 18.78 12.98 -13.56
CA GLY A 201 20.24 13.06 -13.39
C GLY A 201 20.75 12.68 -12.00
N TYR A 202 19.99 11.93 -11.21
CA TYR A 202 20.50 11.33 -9.98
C TYR A 202 21.53 10.23 -10.32
N LYS A 203 22.71 10.28 -9.68
CA LYS A 203 23.92 9.57 -10.14
C LYS A 203 23.86 8.05 -9.98
N ASP A 204 23.32 7.56 -8.87
CA ASP A 204 23.25 6.13 -8.53
C ASP A 204 21.88 5.85 -7.94
N VAL A 205 21.00 5.27 -8.76
CA VAL A 205 19.61 4.98 -8.39
C VAL A 205 19.37 3.48 -8.44
N GLY A 206 19.01 2.91 -7.31
CA GLY A 206 18.63 1.52 -7.16
C GLY A 206 17.20 1.34 -6.66
N GLN A 207 16.71 0.11 -6.72
CA GLN A 207 15.40 -0.26 -6.18
C GLN A 207 15.39 -1.68 -5.62
N LEU A 208 14.58 -1.91 -4.58
CA LEU A 208 14.36 -3.25 -4.05
C LEU A 208 13.55 -4.10 -5.05
N HIS A 209 14.20 -5.09 -5.66
CA HIS A 209 13.57 -5.97 -6.63
C HIS A 209 12.51 -6.85 -5.97
N GLY A 210 11.28 -6.77 -6.48
CA GLY A 210 10.12 -7.47 -5.90
C GLY A 210 9.50 -6.80 -4.67
N GLY A 211 10.10 -5.72 -4.17
CA GLY A 211 9.59 -4.94 -3.04
C GLY A 211 9.67 -5.65 -1.68
N ILE A 212 9.04 -5.04 -0.69
CA ILE A 212 8.99 -5.52 0.70
C ILE A 212 8.46 -6.96 0.76
N ALA A 213 7.47 -7.30 -0.07
CA ALA A 213 6.89 -8.64 -0.15
C ALA A 213 7.92 -9.74 -0.47
N THR A 214 8.90 -9.44 -1.32
CA THR A 214 10.00 -10.36 -1.62
C THR A 214 11.05 -10.36 -0.51
N TYR A 215 11.37 -9.18 0.04
CA TYR A 215 12.36 -9.05 1.11
C TYR A 215 11.98 -9.84 2.38
N GLY A 216 10.70 -9.80 2.79
CA GLY A 216 10.23 -10.56 3.96
C GLY A 216 10.32 -12.07 3.80
N LYS A 217 10.22 -12.58 2.57
CA LYS A 217 10.23 -14.01 2.24
C LYS A 217 11.61 -14.56 1.88
N ASP A 218 12.58 -13.68 1.73
CA ASP A 218 13.94 -14.09 1.41
C ASP A 218 14.52 -14.92 2.58
N PRO A 219 15.08 -16.11 2.29
CA PRO A 219 15.52 -17.04 3.32
C PRO A 219 16.74 -16.55 4.10
N GLU A 220 17.51 -15.60 3.55
CA GLU A 220 18.72 -15.06 4.18
C GLU A 220 18.36 -13.85 5.06
N VAL A 221 17.70 -12.83 4.50
CA VAL A 221 17.40 -11.59 5.25
C VAL A 221 16.16 -11.70 6.13
N ARG A 222 15.19 -12.55 5.79
CA ARG A 222 14.01 -12.88 6.63
C ARG A 222 13.26 -11.65 7.18
N GLY A 223 13.24 -10.56 6.40
CA GLY A 223 12.61 -9.31 6.81
C GLY A 223 13.34 -8.48 7.86
N GLU A 224 14.58 -8.80 8.22
CA GLU A 224 15.38 -8.04 9.18
C GLU A 224 15.49 -6.55 8.78
N LEU A 225 15.54 -5.64 9.75
CA LEU A 225 15.51 -4.18 9.58
C LEU A 225 14.15 -3.60 9.12
N TRP A 226 13.14 -4.43 8.87
CA TRP A 226 11.78 -3.94 8.75
C TRP A 226 11.16 -3.78 10.14
N ASP A 227 10.68 -2.58 10.44
CA ASP A 227 10.01 -2.26 11.69
C ASP A 227 8.51 -2.08 11.42
N GLY A 228 7.63 -2.65 12.25
CA GLY A 228 6.17 -2.64 12.10
C GLY A 228 5.61 -3.66 11.11
N LYS A 229 4.42 -3.40 10.56
CA LYS A 229 3.76 -4.26 9.56
C LYS A 229 3.71 -3.63 8.18
N MET A 230 3.69 -4.46 7.14
CA MET A 230 3.50 -3.98 5.77
C MET A 230 2.01 -3.80 5.48
N TYR A 231 1.63 -2.57 5.13
CA TYR A 231 0.28 -2.27 4.65
C TYR A 231 0.00 -2.98 3.32
N VAL A 232 -1.17 -3.63 3.21
CA VAL A 232 -1.65 -4.28 1.98
C VAL A 232 -3.05 -3.77 1.60
N PHE A 233 -3.33 -3.74 0.30
CA PHE A 233 -4.52 -3.09 -0.28
C PHE A 233 -5.73 -4.02 -0.40
N ASP A 234 -5.92 -4.86 0.61
CA ASP A 234 -6.94 -5.90 0.69
C ASP A 234 -7.46 -6.06 2.12
N GLU A 235 -8.37 -7.02 2.38
CA GLU A 235 -9.03 -7.16 3.68
C GLU A 235 -8.08 -7.53 4.82
N ARG A 236 -6.84 -7.98 4.54
CA ARG A 236 -5.83 -8.25 5.57
C ARG A 236 -5.32 -6.96 6.21
N ILE A 237 -5.32 -5.85 5.47
CA ILE A 237 -4.83 -4.50 5.86
C ILE A 237 -3.33 -4.42 6.17
N ALA A 238 -2.79 -5.40 6.90
CA ALA A 238 -1.42 -5.45 7.37
C ALA A 238 -0.92 -6.90 7.36
N VAL A 239 0.33 -7.12 6.96
CA VAL A 239 1.01 -8.42 7.02
C VAL A 239 2.37 -8.29 7.70
N ASP A 240 2.80 -9.36 8.36
CA ASP A 240 4.12 -9.42 9.00
C ASP A 240 5.22 -9.58 7.93
N VAL A 241 6.37 -8.96 8.18
CA VAL A 241 7.54 -9.01 7.29
C VAL A 241 8.78 -9.49 8.03
N ASN A 242 9.07 -8.89 9.19
CA ASN A 242 10.27 -9.18 9.96
C ASN A 242 10.07 -10.44 10.83
N HIS A 243 10.88 -11.47 10.56
CA HIS A 243 10.90 -12.74 11.29
C HIS A 243 12.17 -12.92 12.13
N VAL A 244 12.94 -11.85 12.36
CA VAL A 244 14.18 -11.81 13.12
C VAL A 244 13.98 -11.06 14.44
N ASP A 245 13.59 -9.79 14.36
CA ASP A 245 13.44 -8.87 15.51
C ASP A 245 12.22 -7.95 15.35
N PRO A 246 10.98 -8.48 15.30
CA PRO A 246 9.80 -7.67 15.05
C PRO A 246 9.59 -6.61 16.15
N VAL A 247 9.35 -5.38 15.72
CA VAL A 247 9.03 -4.24 16.59
C VAL A 247 7.80 -3.51 16.08
N VAL A 248 7.07 -2.86 16.98
CA VAL A 248 5.92 -2.01 16.63
C VAL A 248 6.38 -0.56 16.52
N VAL A 249 6.18 0.07 15.36
CA VAL A 249 6.47 1.50 15.13
C VAL A 249 5.24 2.36 14.98
N GLY A 250 4.12 1.75 14.63
CA GLY A 250 2.84 2.43 14.58
C GLY A 250 2.44 2.96 15.95
N LYS A 251 1.78 4.12 15.96
CA LYS A 251 1.40 4.84 17.17
C LYS A 251 -0.09 5.10 17.15
N ASP A 252 -0.75 4.76 18.24
CA ASP A 252 -2.14 5.08 18.47
C ASP A 252 -2.34 6.60 18.33
N TRP A 253 -3.33 6.98 17.53
CA TRP A 253 -3.64 8.36 17.20
C TRP A 253 -3.92 9.22 18.43
N PHE A 254 -4.45 8.62 19.50
CA PHE A 254 -4.98 9.35 20.63
C PHE A 254 -3.99 9.51 21.78
N ASP A 255 -3.13 8.52 22.03
CA ASP A 255 -2.20 8.53 23.17
C ASP A 255 -0.74 8.23 22.80
N GLY A 256 -0.47 7.92 21.53
CA GLY A 256 0.87 7.64 21.03
C GLY A 256 1.45 6.29 21.45
N THR A 257 0.68 5.43 22.13
CA THR A 257 1.12 4.08 22.49
C THR A 257 1.31 3.20 21.25
N PRO A 258 2.17 2.16 21.29
CA PRO A 258 2.38 1.28 20.15
C PRO A 258 1.08 0.64 19.63
N CYS A 259 0.79 0.79 18.35
CA CYS A 259 -0.44 0.29 17.73
C CYS A 259 -0.24 0.00 16.23
N GLU A 260 -0.79 -1.12 15.76
CA GLU A 260 -0.72 -1.56 14.36
C GLU A 260 -2.11 -1.78 13.74
N ARG A 261 -3.16 -1.37 14.46
CA ARG A 261 -4.54 -1.61 14.08
C ARG A 261 -5.11 -0.37 13.41
N TYR A 262 -5.40 -0.47 12.12
CA TYR A 262 -6.07 0.59 11.39
C TYR A 262 -7.58 0.56 11.54
N VAL A 263 -8.16 1.75 11.76
CA VAL A 263 -9.58 2.04 11.63
C VAL A 263 -9.79 3.28 10.77
N ASN A 264 -10.97 3.41 10.17
CA ASN A 264 -11.37 4.68 9.57
C ASN A 264 -12.14 5.49 10.61
N CYS A 265 -11.97 6.80 10.56
CA CYS A 265 -12.72 7.73 11.39
C CYS A 265 -14.23 7.45 11.30
N GLY A 266 -14.89 7.50 12.46
CA GLY A 266 -16.33 7.31 12.60
C GLY A 266 -17.14 8.31 11.79
N ASN A 267 -16.62 9.52 11.55
CA ASN A 267 -17.28 10.48 10.65
C ASN A 267 -17.17 10.01 9.18
N PRO A 268 -18.29 9.74 8.50
CA PRO A 268 -18.29 9.20 7.14
C PRO A 268 -17.75 10.14 6.07
N PHE A 269 -17.70 11.44 6.34
CA PHE A 269 -17.18 12.45 5.43
C PHE A 269 -15.69 12.73 5.64
N CYS A 270 -15.19 12.51 6.86
CA CYS A 270 -13.77 12.61 7.15
C CYS A 270 -13.02 11.40 6.59
N ASN A 271 -13.42 10.19 7.02
CA ASN A 271 -12.83 8.92 6.59
C ASN A 271 -11.29 8.83 6.74
N LEU A 272 -10.69 9.68 7.59
CA LEU A 272 -9.27 9.63 7.93
C LEU A 272 -8.94 8.26 8.51
N ARG A 273 -7.81 7.69 8.11
CA ARG A 273 -7.35 6.40 8.62
C ARG A 273 -6.47 6.63 9.84
N LEU A 274 -6.79 5.93 10.93
CA LEU A 274 -6.18 6.11 12.25
C LEU A 274 -5.62 4.76 12.72
N LEU A 275 -4.42 4.76 13.26
CA LEU A 275 -3.98 3.68 14.14
C LEU A 275 -4.69 3.87 15.49
N ALA A 276 -5.50 2.91 15.90
CA ALA A 276 -6.20 2.99 17.17
C ALA A 276 -6.40 1.60 17.78
N SER A 277 -5.99 1.47 19.05
CA SER A 277 -6.37 0.35 19.90
C SER A 277 -7.90 0.26 20.00
N GLU A 278 -8.41 -0.93 20.30
CA GLU A 278 -9.84 -1.09 20.54
C GLU A 278 -10.30 -0.21 21.70
N GLU A 279 -9.52 -0.16 22.79
CA GLU A 279 -9.80 0.72 23.94
C GLU A 279 -9.97 2.19 23.52
N ASN A 280 -9.03 2.74 22.75
CA ASN A 280 -9.14 4.13 22.30
C ASN A 280 -10.22 4.33 21.24
N GLU A 281 -10.49 3.36 20.36
CA GLU A 281 -11.66 3.42 19.48
C GLU A 281 -12.95 3.55 20.29
N HIS A 282 -13.12 2.72 21.33
CA HIS A 282 -14.27 2.76 22.23
C HIS A 282 -14.36 4.09 22.99
N LYS A 283 -13.24 4.55 23.56
CA LYS A 283 -13.13 5.77 24.37
C LYS A 283 -13.40 7.03 23.55
N TYR A 284 -12.83 7.11 22.34
CA TYR A 284 -12.91 8.29 21.48
C TYR A 284 -13.97 8.15 20.37
N LEU A 285 -14.91 7.21 20.48
CA LEU A 285 -16.02 7.02 19.53
C LEU A 285 -15.54 6.93 18.05
N ARG A 286 -14.34 6.40 17.84
CA ARG A 286 -13.63 6.37 16.55
C ARG A 286 -13.48 7.73 15.84
N GLY A 287 -13.69 8.86 16.50
CA GLY A 287 -13.57 10.19 15.88
C GLY A 287 -12.15 10.75 16.01
N CYS A 288 -11.52 11.21 14.92
CA CYS A 288 -10.15 11.75 14.96
C CYS A 288 -10.05 13.12 15.64
N SER A 289 -11.16 13.86 15.69
CA SER A 289 -11.33 15.16 16.31
C SER A 289 -12.67 15.22 17.04
N HIS A 290 -12.87 16.24 17.88
CA HIS A 290 -14.14 16.49 18.55
C HIS A 290 -15.31 16.54 17.55
N GLU A 291 -15.18 17.35 16.49
CA GLU A 291 -16.17 17.49 15.42
C GLU A 291 -16.56 16.14 14.79
N CYS A 292 -15.57 15.24 14.61
CA CYS A 292 -15.83 13.91 14.08
C CYS A 292 -16.52 12.98 15.09
N ARG A 293 -16.21 13.13 16.38
CA ARG A 293 -16.83 12.36 17.46
C ARG A 293 -18.32 12.68 17.58
N VAL A 294 -18.66 13.98 17.57
CA VAL A 294 -20.05 14.47 17.72
C VAL A 294 -20.86 14.49 16.42
N HIS A 295 -20.26 14.10 15.30
CA HIS A 295 -20.94 14.12 14.02
C HIS A 295 -22.23 13.27 14.05
N PRO A 296 -23.42 13.77 13.63
CA PRO A 296 -24.69 13.06 13.77
C PRO A 296 -24.75 11.69 13.10
N ARG A 297 -23.92 11.48 12.07
CA ARG A 297 -23.78 10.21 11.34
C ARG A 297 -22.52 9.43 11.72
N ASN A 298 -21.98 9.60 12.93
CA ASN A 298 -20.83 8.84 13.38
C ASN A 298 -21.13 7.32 13.28
N ARG A 299 -20.35 6.62 12.47
CA ARG A 299 -20.50 5.19 12.18
C ARG A 299 -20.33 4.33 13.42
N TYR A 300 -19.42 4.68 14.32
CA TYR A 300 -19.17 3.92 15.54
C TYR A 300 -20.40 3.99 16.46
N VAL A 301 -20.97 5.18 16.62
CA VAL A 301 -22.24 5.37 17.36
C VAL A 301 -23.37 4.53 16.75
N ALA A 302 -23.52 4.53 15.43
CA ALA A 302 -24.56 3.77 14.73
C ALA A 302 -24.35 2.25 14.81
N GLU A 303 -23.13 1.77 14.59
CA GLU A 303 -22.76 0.34 14.64
C GLU A 303 -23.00 -0.25 16.04
N HIS A 304 -22.71 0.52 17.09
CA HIS A 304 -22.90 0.12 18.48
C HIS A 304 -24.24 0.54 19.09
N GLN A 305 -25.11 1.20 18.31
CA GLN A 305 -26.44 1.65 18.72
C GLN A 305 -26.42 2.51 20.00
N LEU A 306 -25.40 3.36 20.14
CA LEU A 306 -25.23 4.19 21.33
C LEU A 306 -26.30 5.30 21.39
N THR A 307 -26.85 5.49 22.58
CA THR A 307 -27.74 6.60 22.90
C THR A 307 -26.98 7.91 23.04
N GLN A 308 -27.68 9.04 22.92
CA GLN A 308 -27.08 10.37 23.15
C GLN A 308 -26.48 10.51 24.56
N ALA A 309 -27.09 9.86 25.56
CA ALA A 309 -26.57 9.86 26.94
C ALA A 309 -25.23 9.12 27.04
N GLU A 310 -25.09 7.95 26.42
CA GLU A 310 -23.84 7.18 26.41
C GLU A 310 -22.73 7.91 25.62
N VAL A 311 -23.09 8.58 24.54
CA VAL A 311 -22.15 9.43 23.78
C VAL A 311 -21.66 10.60 24.64
N ALA A 312 -22.57 11.32 25.30
CA ALA A 312 -22.24 12.42 26.19
C ALA A 312 -21.36 11.97 27.37
N GLU A 313 -21.64 10.81 27.97
CA GLU A 313 -20.83 10.23 29.04
C GLU A 313 -19.38 9.97 28.58
N ARG A 314 -19.21 9.35 27.40
CA ARG A 314 -17.87 9.08 26.84
C ARG A 314 -17.10 10.35 26.50
N LEU A 315 -17.77 11.34 25.93
CA LEU A 315 -17.18 12.65 25.66
C LEU A 315 -16.75 13.34 26.96
N ALA A 316 -17.59 13.32 27.99
CA ALA A 316 -17.27 13.91 29.29
C ALA A 316 -16.03 13.25 29.92
N ALA A 317 -15.86 11.93 29.76
CA ALA A 317 -14.69 11.19 30.25
C ALA A 317 -13.36 11.62 29.60
N ILE A 318 -13.40 12.28 28.44
CA ILE A 318 -12.24 12.84 27.75
C ILE A 318 -12.20 14.38 27.78
N GLY A 319 -13.05 15.01 28.59
CA GLY A 319 -13.11 16.47 28.74
C GLY A 319 -13.81 17.20 27.59
N GLU A 320 -14.62 16.50 26.80
CA GLU A 320 -15.41 17.06 25.70
C GLU A 320 -16.90 17.09 26.03
N THR A 321 -17.65 17.97 25.39
CA THR A 321 -19.09 18.10 25.57
C THR A 321 -19.81 17.79 24.28
N LEU A 322 -20.88 17.01 24.37
CA LEU A 322 -21.85 16.96 23.28
C LEU A 322 -22.63 18.28 23.34
N ASP A 323 -22.26 19.25 22.51
CA ASP A 323 -23.06 20.47 22.38
C ASP A 323 -24.48 20.08 21.98
N GLU A 324 -25.47 20.74 22.59
CA GLU A 324 -26.89 20.62 22.19
C GLU A 324 -27.08 21.25 20.80
N VAL A 325 -26.51 20.65 19.75
CA VAL A 325 -26.69 21.14 18.38
C VAL A 325 -28.04 20.64 17.87
N VAL A 326 -29.05 21.42 18.24
CA VAL A 326 -30.27 21.78 17.50
C VAL A 326 -30.79 20.70 16.55
N ALA A 327 -31.82 19.99 17.02
CA ALA A 327 -32.78 19.34 16.14
C ALA A 327 -33.27 20.36 15.09
N GLN A 328 -32.87 20.18 13.83
CA GLN A 328 -33.56 20.70 12.66
C GLN A 328 -33.73 19.59 11.63
#